data_AF-A0A3M2ZV73-F1
#
_entry.id   AF-A0A3M2ZV73-F1
#
_cell.length_a   1.000
_cell.length_b   1.000
_cell.length_c   1.000
_cell.angle_alpha   90.00
_cell.angle_beta   90.00
_cell.angle_gamma   90.00
#
_symmetry.space_group_name_H-M   'P 1'
#
loop_
_entity.id
_entity.type
_entity.pdbx_description
1 polymer ?
#
loop_
_entity_poly.entity_id
_entity_poly.type
_entity_poly.pdbx_seq_one_letter_code
_entity_poly.pdbx_strand_id
1 'polypeptide(L)' 'MNLSKFKRYPLTFGPSPITPLKRLSEHLGGKVDLYAKR' A
#
# COMPACT_ATOMS: atom_id res chain seq x y z
N MET A 1 -13.80 5.89 -15.63
CA MET A 1 -12.85 6.96 -15.24
C MET A 1 -11.58 6.81 -16.07
N ASN A 2 -11.11 7.85 -16.78
CA ASN A 2 -9.93 7.77 -17.66
C ASN A 2 -8.84 8.76 -17.18
N LEU A 3 -7.92 8.27 -16.34
CA LEU A 3 -6.84 9.07 -15.74
C LEU A 3 -5.64 9.26 -16.68
N SER A 4 -5.45 8.36 -17.65
CA SER A 4 -4.30 8.39 -18.56
C SER A 4 -4.31 9.56 -19.54
N LYS A 5 -5.45 10.24 -19.71
CA LYS A 5 -5.55 11.47 -20.53
C LYS A 5 -4.76 12.65 -19.94
N PHE A 6 -4.40 12.61 -18.66
CA PHE A 6 -3.62 13.66 -18.01
C PHE A 6 -2.15 13.26 -17.91
N LYS A 7 -1.22 14.15 -18.28
CA LYS A 7 0.22 13.89 -18.19
C LYS A 7 0.66 13.80 -16.72
N ARG A 8 1.32 12.70 -16.35
CA ARG A 8 1.95 12.50 -15.04
C ARG A 8 3.45 12.67 -15.16
N TYR A 9 4.02 13.59 -14.38
CA TYR A 9 5.48 13.72 -14.26
C TYR A 9 6.04 12.68 -13.28
N PRO A 10 7.07 11.91 -13.67
CA PRO A 10 7.63 10.85 -12.83
C PRO A 10 8.54 11.44 -11.73
N LEU A 11 7.93 11.78 -10.60
CA LEU A 11 8.63 12.27 -9.39
C LEU A 11 8.74 11.20 -8.29
N THR A 12 8.27 9.98 -8.56
CA THR A 12 8.30 8.85 -7.64
C THR A 12 9.01 7.66 -8.27
N PHE A 13 9.47 6.73 -7.44
CA PHE A 13 10.14 5.50 -7.87
C PHE A 13 9.21 4.46 -8.52
N GLY A 14 7.92 4.77 -8.69
CA GLY A 14 6.90 3.86 -9.20
C GLY A 14 5.81 3.55 -8.17
N PRO A 15 5.11 2.41 -8.29
CA PRO A 15 4.13 1.98 -7.31
C PRO A 15 4.79 1.74 -5.94
N SER A 16 4.26 2.34 -4.88
CA SER A 16 4.81 2.11 -3.55
C SER A 16 4.50 0.69 -3.04
N PRO A 17 5.46 0.06 -2.33
CA PRO A 17 5.33 -1.31 -1.87
C PRO A 17 4.27 -1.44 -0.78
N ILE A 18 3.66 -2.62 -0.72
CA ILE A 18 2.73 -3.02 0.33
C ILE A 18 3.43 -4.07 1.20
N THR A 19 3.45 -3.84 2.51
CA THR A 19 4.10 -4.74 3.47
C THR A 19 3.09 -5.28 4.49
N PRO A 20 3.08 -6.59 4.77
CA PRO A 20 2.21 -7.17 5.79
C PRO A 20 2.71 -6.83 7.20
N LEU A 21 1.80 -6.45 8.09
CA LEU A 21 2.10 -6.12 9.49
C LEU A 21 1.81 -7.31 10.41
N LYS A 22 2.39 -8.48 10.12
CA LYS A 22 2.08 -9.76 10.79
C LYS A 22 2.11 -9.66 12.32
N ARG A 23 3.17 -9.09 12.88
CA ARG A 23 3.32 -8.93 14.34
C ARG A 23 2.22 -8.07 14.96
N LEU A 24 1.75 -7.04 14.24
CA LEU A 24 0.68 -6.16 14.71
C LEU A 24 -0.68 -6.85 14.59
N SER A 25 -0.93 -7.53 13.48
CA SER A 25 -2.13 -8.37 13.28
C SER A 25 -2.25 -9.40 14.40
N GLU A 26 -1.17 -10.13 14.70
CA GLU A 26 -1.10 -11.11 15.79
C GLU A 26 -1.35 -10.46 17.16
N HIS A 27 -0.70 -9.32 17.44
CA HIS A 27 -0.87 -8.60 18.71
C HIS A 27 -2.32 -8.13 18.95
N LEU A 28 -3.04 -7.77 17.88
CA LEU A 28 -4.42 -7.30 17.95
C LEU A 28 -5.47 -8.43 17.92
N GLY A 29 -5.03 -9.69 18.06
CA GLY A 29 -5.91 -10.86 18.16
C GLY A 29 -6.04 -11.68 16.88
N GLY A 30 -5.25 -11.39 15.84
CA GLY A 30 -5.05 -12.26 14.69
C GLY A 30 -6.27 -12.51 13.79
N LYS A 31 -7.38 -11.79 14.01
CA LYS A 31 -8.62 -11.95 13.22
C LYS A 31 -8.62 -11.17 11.90
N VAL A 32 -7.72 -10.19 11.77
CA VAL A 32 -7.62 -9.32 10.60
C VAL A 32 -6.15 -9.20 10.21
N ASP A 33 -5.88 -9.41 8.93
CA ASP A 33 -4.55 -9.21 8.36
C ASP A 33 -4.35 -7.74 7.99
N LEU A 34 -3.46 -7.08 8.72
CA LEU A 34 -3.08 -5.69 8.49
C LEU A 34 -1.94 -5.58 7.48
N TYR A 35 -2.04 -4.55 6.64
CA TYR A 35 -1.03 -4.18 5.65
C TYR A 35 -0.80 -2.68 5.68
N ALA A 36 0.41 -2.26 5.30
CA ALA A 36 0.75 -0.85 5.11
C ALA A 36 1.27 -0.61 3.70
N LYS A 37 0.80 0.47 3.07
CA LYS A 37 1.37 1.01 1.83
C LYS A 37 2.29 2.17 2.20
N ARG A 38 3.55 2.07 1.79
CA ARG A 38 4.59 3.06 2.10
C ARG A 38 4.40 4.34 1.30
#